data_AF-A0A949X506-F1
#
_entry.id   AF-A0A949X506-F1
#
_cell.length_a   1.000
_cell.length_b   1.000
_cell.length_c   1.000
_cell.angle_alpha   90.00
_cell.angle_beta   90.00
_cell.angle_gamma   90.00
#
_symmetry.space_group_name_H-M   'P 1'
#
loop_
_entity.id
_entity.type
_entity.pdbx_description
1 polymer ?
#
loop_
_entity_poly.entity_id
_entity_poly.type
_entity_poly.pdbx_seq_one_letter_code
_entity_poly.pdbx_strand_id
1 'polypeptide(L)'
;MLYEILAQADQLEGPLGPEFGKASPIGLFVLVVSLVAVLFIGWRLSRRIARLNRRQRFAEDNGLDVFDTEAIDKALKEAGLYDQAKRTWF
;
A
#
# COMPACT_ATOMS: atom_id res chain seq x y z
N MET A 1 8.73 -33.35 -26.93
CA MET A 1 7.60 -32.45 -27.29
C MET A 1 6.26 -33.00 -26.82
N LEU A 2 5.82 -34.21 -27.21
CA LEU A 2 4.54 -34.78 -26.72
C LEU A 2 4.56 -35.14 -25.22
N TYR A 3 5.70 -35.62 -24.71
CA TYR A 3 5.89 -36.04 -23.31
C TYR A 3 5.81 -34.88 -22.31
N GLU A 4 6.32 -33.70 -22.69
CA GLU A 4 6.27 -32.47 -21.87
C GLU A 4 4.83 -31.99 -21.67
N ILE A 5 3.99 -32.10 -22.70
CA ILE A 5 2.57 -31.69 -22.67
C ILE A 5 1.75 -32.64 -21.80
N LEU A 6 2.02 -33.95 -21.85
CA LEU A 6 1.37 -34.96 -21.01
C LEU A 6 1.76 -34.81 -19.53
N ALA A 7 3.02 -34.49 -19.24
CA ALA A 7 3.48 -34.23 -17.88
C ALA A 7 2.85 -32.98 -17.25
N GLN A 8 2.54 -31.96 -18.07
CA GLN A 8 1.81 -30.77 -17.61
C GLN A 8 0.32 -31.08 -17.35
N ALA A 9 -0.29 -32.01 -18.08
CA ALA A 9 -1.67 -32.44 -17.87
C ALA A 9 -1.85 -33.25 -16.56
N ASP A 10 -0.89 -34.11 -16.20
CA ASP A 10 -0.89 -34.86 -14.93
C ASP A 10 -0.74 -33.93 -13.71
N GLN A 11 -0.04 -32.79 -13.86
CA GLN A 11 0.06 -31.78 -12.80
C GLN A 11 -1.25 -30.98 -12.61
N LEU A 12 -2.17 -31.03 -13.58
CA LEU A 12 -3.52 -30.47 -13.45
C LEU A 12 -4.48 -31.43 -12.70
N GLU A 13 -4.10 -32.68 -12.44
CA GLU A 13 -4.88 -33.64 -11.62
C GLU A 13 -4.72 -33.45 -10.10
N GLY A 14 -4.23 -32.29 -9.66
CA GLY A 14 -4.44 -31.87 -8.26
C GLY A 14 -5.94 -31.77 -7.96
N PRO A 15 -6.42 -31.94 -6.71
CA PRO A 15 -7.83 -32.13 -6.39
C PRO A 15 -8.71 -30.93 -6.79
N LEU A 16 -9.16 -30.89 -8.04
CA LEU A 16 -9.99 -29.85 -8.63
C LEU A 16 -11.38 -29.87 -7.97
N GLY A 17 -11.71 -28.82 -7.22
CA GLY A 17 -12.97 -28.69 -6.50
C GLY A 17 -12.80 -28.13 -5.09
N PRO A 18 -13.82 -28.28 -4.21
CA PRO A 18 -13.81 -27.76 -2.83
C PRO A 18 -12.64 -28.22 -1.94
N GLU A 19 -11.90 -29.23 -2.40
CA GLU A 19 -10.74 -29.81 -1.72
C GLU A 19 -9.42 -29.09 -2.08
N PHE A 20 -9.36 -28.31 -3.16
CA PHE A 20 -8.13 -27.63 -3.61
C PHE A 20 -7.62 -26.61 -2.57
N GLY A 21 -8.54 -25.92 -1.87
CA GLY A 21 -8.21 -25.02 -0.77
C GLY A 21 -7.82 -25.75 0.52
N LYS A 22 -8.30 -26.99 0.73
CA LYS A 22 -7.97 -27.80 1.92
C LYS A 22 -6.65 -28.57 1.74
N ALA A 23 -6.27 -28.89 0.51
CA ALA A 23 -5.13 -29.73 0.18
C ALA A 23 -3.78 -29.00 0.16
N SER A 24 -3.74 -27.67 0.01
CA SER A 24 -2.49 -26.88 0.02
C SER A 24 -2.50 -25.80 1.11
N PRO A 25 -2.14 -26.14 2.36
CA PRO A 25 -2.02 -25.18 3.47
C PRO A 25 -1.06 -24.03 3.16
N ILE A 26 -0.01 -24.29 2.38
CA ILE A 26 1.02 -23.32 2.03
C ILE A 26 0.47 -22.29 1.04
N GLY A 27 -0.30 -22.70 0.02
CA GLY A 27 -0.87 -21.78 -0.96
C GLY A 27 -1.84 -20.77 -0.34
N LEU A 28 -2.71 -21.24 0.57
CA LEU A 28 -3.59 -20.35 1.33
C LEU A 28 -2.81 -19.38 2.22
N PHE A 29 -1.76 -19.85 2.90
CA PHE A 29 -0.93 -18.99 3.73
C PHE A 29 -0.28 -17.87 2.90
N VAL A 30 0.29 -18.20 1.74
CA VAL A 30 0.87 -17.20 0.83
C VAL A 30 -0.17 -16.18 0.41
N LEU A 31 -1.37 -16.61 0.01
CA LEU A 31 -2.45 -15.69 -0.37
C LEU A 31 -2.86 -14.76 0.77
N VAL A 32 -2.99 -15.27 2.00
CA VAL A 32 -3.33 -14.45 3.17
C VAL A 32 -2.23 -13.44 3.47
N VAL A 33 -0.96 -13.85 3.44
CA VAL A 33 0.18 -12.95 3.65
C VAL A 33 0.25 -11.88 2.55
N SER A 34 0.05 -12.26 1.30
CA SER A 34 -0.01 -11.32 0.17
C SER A 34 -1.15 -10.32 0.34
N LEU A 35 -2.33 -10.76 0.75
CA LEU A 35 -3.47 -9.89 1.01
C LEU A 35 -3.15 -8.88 2.11
N VAL A 36 -2.60 -9.35 3.24
CA VAL A 36 -2.18 -8.48 4.34
C VAL A 36 -1.13 -7.48 3.88
N ALA A 37 -0.15 -7.90 3.08
CA ALA A 37 0.89 -7.03 2.55
C ALA A 37 0.31 -5.91 1.67
N VAL A 38 -0.61 -6.24 0.75
CA VAL A 38 -1.27 -5.26 -0.12
C VAL A 38 -2.09 -4.26 0.71
N LEU A 39 -2.89 -4.75 1.67
CA LEU A 39 -3.67 -3.89 2.56
C LEU A 39 -2.77 -2.99 3.41
N PHE A 40 -1.67 -3.52 3.93
CA PHE A 40 -0.70 -2.77 4.71
C PHE A 40 -0.04 -1.66 3.89
N ILE A 41 0.37 -1.96 2.65
CA ILE A 41 0.92 -0.97 1.73
C ILE A 41 -0.12 0.11 1.41
N GLY A 42 -1.35 -0.29 1.07
CA GLY A 42 -2.45 0.62 0.81
C GLY A 42 -2.71 1.55 1.99
N TRP A 43 -2.85 1.00 3.20
CA TRP A 43 -3.05 1.77 4.42
C TRP A 43 -1.89 2.74 4.70
N ARG A 44 -0.63 2.30 4.57
CA ARG A 44 0.54 3.15 4.76
C ARG A 44 0.57 4.29 3.75
N LEU A 45 0.26 4.00 2.48
CA LEU A 45 0.23 5.01 1.42
C LEU A 45 -0.89 6.01 1.63
N SER A 46 -2.12 5.55 1.91
CA SER A 46 -3.25 6.43 2.26
C SER A 46 -2.92 7.33 3.45
N ARG A 47 -2.24 6.79 4.48
CA ARG A 47 -1.78 7.57 5.64
C ARG A 47 -0.75 8.63 5.26
N ARG A 48 0.12 8.36 4.28
CA ARG A 48 1.11 9.33 3.77
C ARG A 48 0.44 10.39 2.90
N ILE A 49 -0.44 10.01 1.98
CA ILE A 49 -1.19 10.92 1.10
C ILE A 49 -2.05 11.88 1.92
N ALA A 50 -2.73 11.40 2.97
CA ALA A 50 -3.53 12.25 3.85
C ALA A 50 -2.72 13.41 4.47
N ARG A 51 -1.41 13.25 4.68
CA ARG A 51 -0.54 14.35 5.16
C ARG A 51 -0.23 15.36 4.07
N LEU A 52 0.03 14.89 2.85
CA LEU A 52 0.30 15.76 1.70
C LEU A 52 -0.94 16.60 1.38
N ASN A 53 -2.12 15.98 1.37
CA ASN A 53 -3.39 16.67 1.12
C ASN A 53 -3.68 17.76 2.15
N ARG A 54 -3.26 17.59 3.42
CA ARG A 54 -3.42 18.64 4.45
C ARG A 54 -2.56 19.86 4.16
N ARG A 55 -1.32 19.66 3.71
CA ARG A 55 -0.41 20.76 3.34
C ARG A 55 -0.87 21.45 2.07
N GLN A 56 -1.34 20.68 1.08
CA GLN A 56 -1.90 21.22 -0.15
C GLN A 56 -3.15 22.06 0.10
N ARG A 57 -4.11 21.55 0.90
CA ARG A 57 -5.32 22.32 1.27
C ARG A 57 -4.97 23.61 2.01
N PHE A 58 -4.01 23.54 2.94
CA PHE A 58 -3.55 24.75 3.63
C PHE A 58 -2.91 25.76 2.66
N ALA A 59 -2.13 25.30 1.68
CA ALA A 59 -1.56 26.19 0.66
C ALA A 59 -2.64 26.83 -0.21
N GLU A 60 -3.62 26.04 -0.67
CA GLU A 60 -4.78 26.51 -1.45
C GLU A 60 -5.60 27.55 -0.67
N ASP A 61 -5.91 27.29 0.61
CA ASP A 61 -6.69 28.20 1.48
C ASP A 61 -5.95 29.53 1.77
N ASN A 62 -4.61 29.53 1.75
CA ASN A 62 -3.78 30.70 2.02
C ASN A 62 -3.20 31.36 0.75
N GLY A 63 -3.56 30.85 -0.44
CA GLY A 63 -3.05 31.37 -1.72
C GLY A 63 -1.55 31.17 -1.93
N LEU A 64 -0.95 30.17 -1.27
CA LEU A 64 0.47 29.85 -1.37
C LEU A 64 0.72 28.86 -2.53
N ASP A 65 1.90 28.93 -3.15
CA ASP A 65 2.32 27.92 -4.12
C ASP A 65 2.47 26.56 -3.41
N VAL A 66 1.76 25.55 -3.91
CA VAL A 66 1.74 24.17 -3.38
C VAL A 66 3.13 23.54 -3.42
N PHE A 67 4.01 23.98 -4.32
CA PHE A 67 5.36 23.45 -4.47
C PHE A 67 6.40 24.18 -3.60
N ASP A 68 6.12 25.39 -3.13
CA ASP A 68 7.01 26.14 -2.24
C ASP A 68 6.88 25.62 -0.80
N THR A 69 7.66 24.58 -0.54
CA THR A 69 7.59 23.84 0.73
C THR A 69 8.08 24.70 1.90
N GLU A 70 8.97 25.67 1.67
CA GLU A 70 9.51 26.56 2.71
C GLU A 70 8.47 27.61 3.12
N ALA A 71 7.77 28.21 2.14
CA ALA A 71 6.68 29.15 2.41
C ALA A 71 5.51 28.48 3.15
N ILE A 72 5.12 27.27 2.73
CA ILE A 72 4.07 26.48 3.41
C ILE A 72 4.49 26.13 4.84
N ASP A 73 5.73 25.69 5.02
CA ASP A 73 6.24 25.33 6.35
C ASP A 73 6.29 26.54 7.29
N LYS A 74 6.67 27.72 6.79
CA LYS A 74 6.65 28.98 7.55
C LYS A 74 5.23 29.38 7.93
N ALA A 75 4.29 29.36 6.98
CA ALA A 75 2.90 29.71 7.23
C ALA A 75 2.20 28.72 8.19
N LEU A 76 2.49 27.42 8.08
CA LEU A 76 2.02 26.41 9.05
C LEU A 76 2.58 26.66 10.46
N LYS A 77 3.82 27.13 10.58
CA LYS A 77 4.46 27.47 11.86
C LYS A 77 3.87 28.72 12.48
N GLU A 78 3.59 29.74 11.69
CA GLU A 78 2.90 30.97 12.12
C GLU A 78 1.46 30.68 12.55
N ALA A 79 0.77 29.76 11.87
CA ALA A 79 -0.58 29.31 12.23
C ALA A 79 -0.62 28.32 13.43
N GLY A 80 0.54 27.92 13.98
CA GLY A 80 0.62 26.93 15.06
C GLY A 80 0.20 25.50 14.68
N LEU A 81 0.01 25.23 13.39
CA LEU A 81 -0.42 23.95 12.82
C LEU A 81 0.76 23.08 12.36
N TYR A 82 1.99 23.52 12.60
CA TYR A 82 3.19 22.82 12.18
C TYR A 82 3.42 21.55 12.99
N ASP A 83 3.06 20.41 12.40
CA ASP A 83 3.30 19.09 12.98
C ASP A 83 4.80 18.72 12.88
N GLN A 84 5.58 19.11 13.90
CA GLN A 84 6.99 18.71 14.08
C GLN A 84 7.13 17.21 14.38
N ALA A 85 6.07 16.55 14.85
CA ALA A 85 6.17 15.28 15.58
C ALA A 85 6.41 14.05 14.70
N LYS A 86 6.51 14.19 13.36
CA LYS A 86 6.55 13.04 12.44
C LYS A 86 7.70 13.07 11.44
N ARG A 87 8.72 13.90 11.68
CA ARG A 87 9.99 13.86 10.94
C ARG A 87 10.94 12.77 11.45
N THR A 88 10.60 12.13 12.59
CA THR A 88 11.27 10.94 13.09
C THR A 88 10.66 9.70 12.44
N TRP A 89 11.36 9.11 11.48
CA TRP A 89 11.11 7.74 11.02
C TRP A 89 12.39 6.94 11.28
N PHE A 90 12.30 5.94 12.16
CA PHE A 90 13.04 4.69 12.01
C PHE A 90 12.46 3.93 10.82
#